data_AF-A0A151AXY7-F1
#
_entry.id   AF-A0A151AXY7-F1
#
_cell.length_a   1.000
_cell.length_b   1.000
_cell.length_c   1.000
_cell.angle_alpha   90.00
_cell.angle_beta   90.00
_cell.angle_gamma   90.00
#
_symmetry.space_group_name_H-M   'P 1'
#
loop_
_entity.id
_entity.type
_entity.pdbx_description
1 polymer ?
#
loop_
_entity_poly.entity_id
_entity_poly.type
_entity_poly.pdbx_seq_one_letter_code
_entity_poly.pdbx_strand_id
1 'polypeptide(L)' 'MEVKCTLCGRKEEITKVHKDYRKLARDKNAVYTCETCRARLRYQALQAQKEEKPL' A
#
# COMPACT_ATOMS: atom_id res chain seq x y z
N MET A 1 -9.55 -8.19 -11.04
CA MET A 1 -8.18 -8.76 -11.10
C MET A 1 -7.78 -9.07 -9.67
N GLU A 2 -7.49 -10.33 -9.36
CA GLU A 2 -7.02 -10.70 -8.02
C GLU A 2 -5.56 -10.25 -7.88
N VAL A 3 -5.26 -9.49 -6.82
CA VAL A 3 -3.89 -9.10 -6.49
C VAL A 3 -3.60 -9.40 -5.04
N LYS A 4 -2.32 -9.63 -4.72
CA LYS A 4 -1.87 -9.94 -3.37
C LYS A 4 -1.09 -8.76 -2.80
N CYS A 5 -1.45 -8.32 -1.60
CA CYS A 5 -0.69 -7.31 -0.86
C CYS A 5 0.69 -7.86 -0.51
N THR A 6 1.75 -7.11 -0.84
CA THR A 6 3.13 -7.52 -0.58
C THR A 6 3.49 -7.51 0.92
N LEU A 7 2.77 -6.71 1.73
CA LEU A 7 3.07 -6.57 3.17
C LEU A 7 2.37 -7.61 4.05
N CYS A 8 1.09 -7.87 3.82
CA CYS A 8 0.32 -8.80 4.65
C CYS A 8 -0.16 -10.05 3.92
N GLY A 9 0.06 -10.14 2.60
CA GLY A 9 -0.37 -11.27 1.80
C GLY A 9 -1.87 -11.38 1.54
N ARG A 10 -2.68 -10.39 1.97
CA ARG A 10 -4.13 -10.35 1.70
C ARG A 10 -4.39 -10.28 0.20
N LYS A 11 -5.34 -11.08 -0.28
CA LYS A 11 -5.83 -11.05 -1.65
C LYS A 11 -7.01 -10.09 -1.76
N GLU A 12 -6.99 -9.20 -2.74
CA GLU A 12 -8.08 -8.27 -3.02
C GLU A 12 -8.40 -8.29 -4.51
N GLU A 13 -9.68 -8.16 -4.82
CA GLU A 13 -10.13 -8.02 -6.19
C GLU A 13 -10.16 -6.54 -6.58
N ILE A 14 -9.29 -6.19 -7.52
CA ILE A 14 -9.19 -4.83 -8.04
C ILE A 14 -9.95 -4.72 -9.36
N THR A 15 -10.79 -3.68 -9.47
CA THR A 15 -11.53 -3.35 -10.69
C THR A 15 -10.80 -2.26 -11.49
N LYS A 16 -11.21 -2.04 -12.74
CA LYS A 16 -10.64 -1.02 -13.65
C LYS A 16 -10.68 0.41 -13.11
N VAL A 17 -11.54 0.67 -12.12
CA VAL A 17 -11.75 1.97 -11.49
C VAL A 17 -10.72 2.26 -10.40
N HIS A 18 -10.06 1.21 -9.88
CA HIS A 18 -9.10 1.38 -8.80
C HIS A 18 -7.85 2.10 -9.29
N LYS A 19 -7.37 3.07 -8.49
CA LYS A 19 -6.17 3.88 -8.78
C LYS A 19 -4.93 3.06 -9.18
N ASP A 20 -4.77 1.90 -8.56
CA ASP A 20 -3.61 1.03 -8.77
C ASP A 20 -3.80 0.02 -9.93
N TYR A 21 -5.00 -0.06 -10.53
CA TYR A 21 -5.30 -1.01 -11.61
C TYR A 21 -4.39 -0.78 -12.83
N ARG A 22 -4.21 0.47 -13.27
CA ARG A 22 -3.36 0.78 -14.43
C ARG A 22 -1.90 0.40 -14.19
N LYS A 23 -1.40 0.56 -12.96
CA LYS A 23 -0.03 0.17 -12.59
C LYS A 23 0.13 -1.35 -12.58
N LEU A 24 -0.79 -2.06 -11.93
CA LEU A 24 -0.75 -3.52 -11.81
C LEU A 24 -1.03 -4.22 -13.14
N ALA A 25 -1.81 -3.60 -14.03
CA ALA A 25 -2.06 -4.11 -15.36
C ALA A 25 -0.88 -3.91 -16.33
N ARG A 26 -0.09 -2.83 -16.15
CA ARG A 26 1.14 -2.59 -16.93
C ARG A 26 2.32 -3.41 -16.44
N ASP A 27 2.50 -3.50 -15.13
CA ASP A 27 3.60 -4.21 -14.50
C ASP A 27 3.08 -5.34 -13.60
N LYS A 28 3.36 -6.58 -14.02
CA LYS A 28 3.03 -7.78 -13.23
C LYS A 28 3.81 -7.88 -11.92
N ASN A 29 4.94 -7.19 -11.83
CA ASN A 29 5.78 -7.11 -10.62
C ASN A 29 5.51 -5.84 -9.80
N ALA A 30 4.48 -5.05 -10.12
CA ALA A 30 4.17 -3.85 -9.36
C ALA A 30 3.78 -4.21 -7.93
N VAL A 31 4.42 -3.53 -6.97
CA VAL A 31 4.14 -3.69 -5.55
C VAL A 31 2.72 -3.21 -5.25
N TYR A 32 1.87 -4.10 -4.75
CA TYR A 32 0.55 -3.75 -4.27
C TYR A 32 0.54 -3.69 -2.74
N THR A 33 -0.08 -2.64 -2.20
CA THR A 33 -0.29 -2.49 -0.77
C THR A 33 -1.77 -2.27 -0.50
N CYS A 34 -2.38 -3.15 0.30
CA CYS A 34 -3.77 -3.01 0.71
C CYS A 34 -3.99 -1.74 1.53
N GLU A 35 -5.24 -1.28 1.60
CA GLU A 35 -5.58 -0.05 2.33
C GLU A 35 -5.21 -0.13 3.81
N THR A 36 -5.39 -1.28 4.45
CA THR A 36 -5.04 -1.49 5.85
C THR A 36 -3.54 -1.31 6.10
N CYS A 37 -2.69 -1.94 5.28
CA CYS A 37 -1.24 -1.79 5.42
C CYS A 37 -0.79 -0.37 5.07
N ARG A 38 -1.43 0.28 4.09
CA ARG A 38 -1.16 1.67 3.73
C ARG A 38 -1.49 2.62 4.88
N ALA A 39 -2.62 2.41 5.57
CA ALA A 39 -3.01 3.19 6.73
C ALA A 39 -2.03 2.99 7.89
N ARG A 40 -1.64 1.75 8.19
CA ARG A 40 -0.64 1.44 9.21
C ARG A 40 0.70 2.11 8.92
N LEU A 41 1.21 2.00 7.69
CA LEU A 41 2.47 2.63 7.28
C LEU A 41 2.42 4.15 7.43
N ARG A 42 1.31 4.78 7.02
CA ARG A 42 1.11 6.23 7.22
C ARG A 42 1.15 6.61 8.69
N TYR A 43 0.47 5.85 9.54
CA TYR A 43 0.50 6.10 10.98
C TYR A 43 1.91 5.98 11.55
N GLN A 44 2.63 4.91 11.20
CA GLN A 44 4.02 4.71 11.65
C GLN A 44 4.95 5.82 11.17
N ALA A 45 4.86 6.23 9.90
CA ALA A 45 5.65 7.33 9.36
C ALA A 45 5.38 8.66 10.08
N LEU A 46 4.11 8.93 10.42
CA LEU A 46 3.73 10.12 11.18
C LEU A 46 4.25 10.09 12.63
N GLN A 47 4.31 8.92 13.27
CA GLN A 47 4.89 8.81 14.62
C GLN A 47 6.40 8.97 14.58
N ALA A 48 7.08 8.34 13.62
CA ALA A 48 8.52 8.47 13.44
C ALA A 48 8.96 9.93 13.18
N GLN A 49 8.15 10.71 12.46
CA GLN A 49 8.43 12.15 12.24
C GLN A 49 8.23 13.02 13.49
N LYS A 50 7.51 12.56 14.50
CA LYS A 50 7.30 13.31 15.75
C LYS A 50 8.46 13.14 16.72
N GLU A 51 9.16 12.02 16.64
CA GLU A 51 10.32 11.71 17.48
C GLU A 51 11.60 12.23 16.83
N GLU A 52 11.78 13.55 16.91
CA GLU A 52 13.07 14.27 16.99
C GLU A 52 12.72 15.76 16.94
N LYS A 53 12.20 16.30 18.06
CA LYS A 53 12.50 17.71 18.34
C LYS A 53 13.97 17.72 18.77
N PRO A 54 14.88 18.35 18.02
CA PRO A 54 16.22 18.61 18.53
C PRO A 54 16.06 19.41 19.83
N LEU A 55 16.64 18.90 20.92
CA LEU A 55 16.74 19.61 22.21
C LEU A 55 17.48 20.94 22.03
#